data_AF-A0A6G7J3I9-F1
#
_entry.id   AF-A0A6G7J3I9-F1
#
_cell.length_a   1.000
_cell.length_b   1.000
_cell.length_c   1.000
_cell.angle_alpha   90.00
_cell.angle_beta   90.00
_cell.angle_gamma   90.00
#
_symmetry.space_group_name_H-M   'P 1'
#
loop_
_entity.id
_entity.type
_entity.pdbx_description
1 polymer ?
#
loop_
_entity_poly.entity_id
_entity_poly.type
_entity_poly.pdbx_seq_one_letter_code
_entity_poly.pdbx_strand_id
1 'polypeptide(L)'
;MRNPLKLRKNKSFDYSPRYYKGEGNPYKIEHKLDKFRTTAHSTRGLKNKVTSAMDDLQTEGDKNLKLRFWIIVAVLVLLFLFIIDFDLSIFLNP
;
A
#
# COMPACT_ATOMS: atom_id res chain seq x y z
N MET A 1 -9.81 -11.22 -25.47
CA MET A 1 -8.62 -11.16 -26.35
C MET A 1 -7.36 -11.07 -25.51
N ARG A 2 -6.28 -11.80 -25.85
CA ARG A 2 -4.99 -11.73 -25.11
C ARG A 2 -4.21 -10.50 -25.61
N ASN A 3 -3.82 -9.61 -24.70
CA ASN A 3 -3.05 -8.41 -25.04
C ASN A 3 -1.61 -8.80 -25.44
N PRO A 4 -1.15 -8.54 -26.67
CA PRO A 4 0.13 -9.05 -27.17
C PRO A 4 1.36 -8.44 -26.47
N LEU A 5 1.23 -7.27 -25.83
CA LEU A 5 2.31 -6.65 -25.04
C LEU A 5 2.44 -7.22 -23.60
N LYS A 6 1.55 -8.12 -23.19
CA LYS A 6 1.52 -8.59 -21.80
C LYS A 6 2.42 -9.81 -21.62
N LEU A 7 3.56 -9.61 -20.96
CA LEU A 7 4.46 -10.70 -20.57
C LEU A 7 3.73 -11.68 -19.61
N ARG A 8 3.98 -12.98 -19.79
CA ARG A 8 3.44 -14.01 -18.90
C ARG A 8 4.12 -13.90 -17.53
N LYS A 9 3.33 -14.04 -16.47
CA LYS A 9 3.86 -14.14 -15.10
C LYS A 9 4.48 -15.53 -14.87
N ASN A 10 5.37 -15.63 -13.89
CA ASN A 10 5.90 -16.91 -13.44
C ASN A 10 4.76 -17.83 -12.97
N LYS A 11 4.90 -19.15 -13.19
CA LYS A 11 3.99 -20.13 -12.62
C LYS A 11 4.39 -20.37 -11.17
N SER A 12 3.46 -20.17 -10.25
CA SER A 12 3.59 -20.61 -8.86
C SER A 12 2.96 -21.99 -8.70
N PHE A 13 3.65 -22.90 -8.03
CA PHE A 13 3.12 -24.21 -7.67
C PHE A 13 2.95 -24.27 -6.17
N ASP A 14 1.76 -24.66 -5.72
CA ASP A 14 1.51 -24.90 -4.31
C ASP A 14 1.83 -26.37 -4.00
N TYR A 15 2.61 -26.62 -2.96
CA TYR A 15 3.05 -27.96 -2.57
C TYR A 15 2.76 -28.16 -1.09
N SER A 16 1.90 -29.13 -0.80
CA SER A 16 1.53 -29.53 0.56
C SER A 16 2.25 -30.84 0.92
N PRO A 17 3.36 -30.76 1.68
CA PRO A 17 4.06 -31.95 2.16
C PRO A 17 3.21 -32.76 3.16
N ARG A 18 3.23 -34.09 3.00
CA ARG A 18 2.40 -35.03 3.78
C ARG A 18 2.66 -35.07 5.29
N TYR A 19 3.88 -34.73 5.73
CA TYR A 19 4.32 -34.85 7.13
C TYR A 19 4.67 -33.52 7.80
N TYR A 20 4.55 -32.40 7.08
CA TYR A 20 4.83 -31.09 7.65
C TYR A 20 3.62 -30.60 8.44
N LYS A 21 3.85 -30.11 9.66
CA LYS A 21 2.80 -29.59 10.55
C LYS A 21 2.82 -28.06 10.68
N GLY A 22 3.67 -27.38 9.91
CA GLY A 22 3.74 -25.92 9.90
C GLY A 22 2.85 -25.30 8.82
N GLU A 23 2.75 -23.97 8.83
CA GLU A 23 2.07 -23.23 7.76
C GLU A 23 3.01 -23.02 6.55
N GLY A 24 2.49 -23.30 5.35
CA GLY A 24 3.19 -23.07 4.08
C GLY A 24 4.06 -24.22 3.56
N ASN A 25 4.75 -23.98 2.45
CA ASN A 25 5.62 -24.95 1.79
C ASN A 25 7.08 -24.80 2.30
N PRO A 26 7.66 -25.79 3.01
CA PRO A 26 9.04 -25.73 3.52
C PRO A 26 10.10 -25.74 2.42
N TYR A 27 9.74 -26.14 1.20
CA TYR A 27 10.64 -26.17 0.04
C TYR A 27 10.50 -24.94 -0.86
N LYS A 28 9.75 -23.92 -0.42
CA LYS A 28 9.58 -22.70 -1.20
C LYS A 28 10.90 -21.92 -1.24
N ILE A 29 11.47 -21.79 -2.44
CA ILE A 29 12.65 -20.96 -2.67
C ILE A 29 12.18 -19.50 -2.69
N GLU A 30 12.29 -18.81 -1.56
CA GLU A 30 12.00 -17.39 -1.42
C GLU A 30 13.15 -16.67 -0.69
N HIS A 31 13.37 -15.40 -1.01
CA HIS A 31 14.37 -14.60 -0.31
C HIS A 31 13.85 -14.23 1.08
N LYS A 32 14.73 -14.10 2.08
CA LYS A 32 14.34 -13.74 3.46
C LYS A 32 13.53 -12.45 3.53
N LEU A 33 13.81 -11.51 2.62
CA LEU A 33 13.13 -10.22 2.53
C LEU A 33 11.84 -10.25 1.71
N ASP A 34 11.55 -11.32 0.97
CA ASP A 34 10.35 -11.39 0.13
C ASP A 34 9.07 -11.32 0.96
N LYS A 35 9.11 -11.82 2.21
CA LYS A 35 8.00 -11.75 3.16
C LYS A 35 7.62 -10.33 3.58
N PHE A 36 8.56 -9.39 3.48
CA PHE A 36 8.37 -7.99 3.87
C PHE A 36 8.16 -7.08 2.66
N ARG A 37 8.18 -7.62 1.43
CA ARG A 37 7.99 -6.83 0.20
C ARG A 37 6.51 -6.71 -0.14
N THR A 38 5.88 -5.65 0.34
CA THR A 38 4.50 -5.29 -0.03
C THR A 38 4.38 -4.85 -1.51
N THR A 39 5.46 -4.33 -2.10
CA THR A 39 5.47 -3.75 -3.46
C THR A 39 5.83 -4.71 -4.59
N ALA A 40 6.36 -5.92 -4.30
CA ALA A 40 6.79 -6.85 -5.35
C ALA A 40 5.62 -7.49 -6.11
N HIS A 41 4.45 -7.62 -5.48
CA HIS A 41 3.30 -8.24 -6.13
C HIS A 41 2.41 -7.16 -6.73
N SER A 42 2.28 -7.12 -8.06
CA SER A 42 1.43 -6.13 -8.72
C SER A 42 -0.04 -6.34 -8.30
N THR A 43 -0.58 -5.49 -7.43
CA THR A 43 -2.01 -5.43 -7.14
C THR A 43 -2.75 -4.84 -8.33
N ARG A 44 -3.13 -5.73 -9.25
CA ARG A 44 -3.88 -5.36 -10.45
C ARG A 44 -5.35 -5.19 -10.07
N GLY A 45 -5.96 -4.09 -10.48
CA GLY A 45 -7.37 -3.77 -10.22
C GLY A 45 -7.58 -2.71 -9.13
N LEU A 46 -8.65 -1.92 -9.26
CA LEU A 46 -8.96 -0.81 -8.36
C LEU A 46 -9.25 -1.28 -6.93
N LYS A 47 -10.03 -2.37 -6.78
CA LYS A 47 -10.33 -3.00 -5.49
C LYS A 47 -9.06 -3.35 -4.71
N ASN A 48 -8.12 -4.04 -5.36
CA ASN A 48 -6.87 -4.45 -4.73
C ASN A 48 -6.02 -3.24 -4.29
N LYS A 49 -6.06 -2.14 -5.05
CA LYS A 49 -5.37 -0.90 -4.65
C LYS A 49 -5.99 -0.27 -3.41
N VAL A 50 -7.32 -0.22 -3.34
CA VAL A 50 -8.05 0.34 -2.18
C VAL A 50 -7.81 -0.53 -0.94
N THR A 51 -7.93 -1.85 -1.05
CA THR A 51 -7.69 -2.77 0.06
C THR A 51 -6.25 -2.68 0.56
N SER A 52 -5.25 -2.69 -0.33
CA SER A 52 -3.85 -2.53 0.09
C SER A 52 -3.59 -1.17 0.74
N ALA A 53 -4.17 -0.08 0.23
CA ALA A 53 -4.03 1.22 0.88
C ALA A 53 -4.68 1.26 2.28
N MET A 54 -5.78 0.52 2.49
CA MET A 54 -6.44 0.40 3.78
C MET A 54 -5.64 -0.47 4.76
N ASP A 55 -4.98 -1.53 4.29
CA ASP A 55 -4.10 -2.37 5.10
C ASP A 55 -2.82 -1.60 5.48
N ASP A 56 -2.24 -0.85 4.54
CA ASP A 56 -1.09 0.03 4.78
C ASP A 56 -1.43 1.11 5.84
N LEU A 57 -2.69 1.59 5.87
CA LEU A 57 -3.17 2.55 6.87
C LEU A 57 -3.33 1.93 8.28
N GLN A 58 -3.72 0.65 8.34
CA GLN A 58 -3.90 -0.09 9.60
C GLN A 58 -2.59 -0.62 10.17
N THR A 59 -1.54 -0.69 9.35
CA THR A 59 -0.21 -1.06 9.83
C THR A 59 0.22 -0.05 10.90
N GLU A 60 0.57 -0.52 12.10
CA GLU A 60 1.04 0.34 13.19
C GLU A 60 2.35 1.03 12.77
N GLY A 61 2.19 2.17 12.09
CA GLY A 61 3.27 2.91 11.48
C GLY A 61 4.09 3.64 12.53
N ASP A 62 5.39 3.74 12.24
CA ASP A 62 6.33 4.59 12.95
C ASP A 62 5.71 5.97 13.22
N LYS A 63 5.68 6.41 14.49
CA LYS A 63 5.02 7.66 14.91
C LYS A 63 5.49 8.87 14.08
N ASN A 64 6.74 8.80 13.63
CA ASN A 64 7.36 9.78 12.75
C ASN A 64 6.67 9.89 11.37
N LEU A 65 6.23 8.76 10.80
CA LEU A 65 5.52 8.75 9.51
C LEU A 65 4.15 9.42 9.63
N LYS A 66 3.40 9.13 10.70
CA LYS A 66 2.10 9.75 10.96
C LYS A 66 2.23 11.27 11.11
N LEU A 67 3.24 11.74 11.83
CA LEU A 67 3.51 13.17 11.98
C LEU A 67 3.86 13.83 10.63
N ARG A 68 4.78 13.25 9.86
CA ARG A 68 5.17 13.76 8.54
C ARG A 68 3.99 13.81 7.58
N PHE A 69 3.15 12.78 7.57
CA PHE A 69 1.94 12.74 6.76
C PHE A 69 1.01 13.92 7.06
N TRP A 70 0.70 14.17 8.33
CA TRP A 70 -0.14 15.29 8.73
C TRP A 70 0.46 16.65 8.39
N ILE A 71 1.80 16.80 8.55
CA ILE A 71 2.50 18.03 8.15
C ILE A 71 2.35 18.28 6.65
N ILE A 72 2.57 17.24 5.81
CA ILE A 72 2.44 17.36 4.35
C ILE A 72 1.01 17.75 3.96
N VAL A 73 0.01 17.09 4.55
CA VAL A 73 -1.42 17.41 4.28
C VAL A 73 -1.74 18.86 4.67
N ALA A 74 -1.31 19.31 5.85
CA ALA A 74 -1.54 20.68 6.30
C ALA A 74 -0.91 21.73 5.37
N VAL A 75 0.32 21.50 4.92
CA VAL A 75 1.01 22.39 3.97
C VAL A 75 0.31 22.44 2.62
N LEU A 76 -0.12 21.29 2.09
CA LEU A 76 -0.84 21.23 0.82
C LEU A 76 -2.19 21.96 0.88
N VAL A 77 -2.94 21.80 1.99
CA VAL A 77 -4.19 22.52 2.20
C VAL A 77 -3.94 24.02 2.31
N LEU A 78 -2.92 24.45 3.06
CA LEU A 78 -2.59 25.87 3.19
C LEU A 78 -2.22 26.48 1.83
N LEU A 79 -1.37 25.81 1.04
CA LEU A 79 -1.03 26.26 -0.32
C LEU A 79 -2.27 26.35 -1.22
N PHE A 80 -3.17 25.36 -1.15
CA PHE A 80 -4.41 25.39 -1.91
C PHE A 80 -5.28 26.61 -1.52
N LEU A 81 -5.49 26.83 -0.23
CA LEU A 81 -6.27 27.96 0.30
C LEU A 81 -5.64 29.31 -0.06
N PHE A 82 -4.30 29.39 -0.08
CA PHE A 82 -3.57 30.58 -0.49
C PHE A 82 -3.78 30.91 -1.98
N ILE A 83 -3.78 29.91 -2.87
CA ILE A 83 -3.97 30.12 -4.31
C ILE A 83 -5.34 30.71 -4.64
N ILE A 84 -6.38 30.31 -3.91
CA ILE A 84 -7.76 30.76 -4.13
C ILE A 84 -8.14 32.00 -3.29
N ASP A 85 -7.17 32.54 -2.53
CA ASP A 85 -7.36 33.67 -1.61
C ASP A 85 -8.53 33.44 -0.63
N PHE A 86 -8.61 32.23 -0.08
CA PHE A 86 -9.73 31.82 0.77
C PHE A 86 -9.67 32.49 2.14
N ASP A 87 -10.75 33.17 2.51
CA ASP A 87 -10.88 33.84 3.79
C ASP A 87 -11.10 32.84 4.94
N LEU A 88 -10.07 32.63 5.76
CA LEU A 88 -10.12 31.78 6.95
C LEU A 88 -10.86 32.42 8.14
N SER A 89 -11.07 33.74 8.11
CA SER A 89 -11.72 34.46 9.21
C SER A 89 -13.21 34.15 9.35
N ILE A 90 -13.83 33.61 8.29
CA ILE A 90 -15.22 33.11 8.28
C ILE A 90 -15.48 32.03 9.34
N PHE A 91 -14.44 31.34 9.82
CA PHE A 91 -14.56 30.32 10.86
C PHE A 91 -14.30 30.84 12.28
N LEU A 92 -13.76 32.06 12.41
CA LEU A 92 -13.33 32.65 13.69
C LEU A 92 -14.32 33.69 14.23
N ASN A 93 -15.10 34.32 13.34
CA ASN A 93 -16.16 35.26 13.69
C ASN A 93 -17.53 34.67 13.31
N PRO A 94 -18.41 34.32 14.27
CA PRO A 94 -19.79 33.90 13.98
C PRO A 94 -20.67 35.06 13.48
#